data_AF-A0A1B8D3S7-F1
#
_entry.id   AF-A0A1B8D3S7-F1
#
_cell.length_a   1.000
_cell.length_b   1.000
_cell.length_c   1.000
_cell.angle_alpha   90.00
_cell.angle_beta   90.00
_cell.angle_gamma   90.00
#
_symmetry.space_group_name_H-M   'P 1'
#
loop_
_entity.id
_entity.type
_entity.pdbx_description
1 polymer ?
#
loop_
_entity_poly.entity_id
_entity_poly.type
_entity_poly.pdbx_seq_one_letter_code
_entity_poly.pdbx_strand_id
1 'polypeptide(L)'
;MADVQLDAVPVAIPEPAIITEPTAILETSEPTTVDAHASAPEAIPEPIAVSAPHALTARRLAALYALCSDVRMFARLFGLFGMWQWGKSAILTPSADPVERQIVNAQVLVNTIYQVLENGAYLSSKGVLGWTPEKQGKAWMWSSRCWAAHTALEFVRLARERQVRKRKAVVGEKGEEAVKDLAWRREVWINAGYAPLTIHWSLEGGIISPLTVGLLGSFVGAVKMNRLWEATA
;
A
#
# COMPACT_ATOMS: atom_id res chain seq x y z
N MET A 1 7.64 41.35 -14.52
CA MET A 1 8.63 40.41 -15.09
C MET A 1 9.20 39.59 -13.95
N ALA A 2 9.38 38.31 -14.21
CA ALA A 2 9.67 37.20 -13.28
C ALA A 2 8.43 36.55 -12.67
N ASP A 3 7.77 35.79 -13.54
CA ASP A 3 7.03 34.58 -13.21
C ASP A 3 7.87 33.67 -12.31
N VAL A 4 7.33 33.31 -11.14
CA VAL A 4 7.81 32.16 -10.37
C VAL A 4 6.60 31.26 -10.18
N GLN A 5 6.34 30.53 -11.26
CA GLN A 5 5.48 29.36 -11.28
C GLN A 5 6.21 28.28 -10.50
N LEU A 6 5.99 28.23 -9.18
CA LEU A 6 6.39 27.10 -8.36
C LEU A 6 5.49 25.94 -8.73
N ASP A 7 5.93 25.18 -9.72
CA ASP A 7 5.44 23.85 -10.02
C ASP A 7 5.36 23.07 -8.72
N ALA A 8 4.13 22.86 -8.24
CA ALA A 8 3.85 21.98 -7.13
C ALA A 8 4.24 20.58 -7.58
N VAL A 9 5.50 20.21 -7.35
CA VAL A 9 5.97 18.84 -7.48
C VAL A 9 5.03 18.01 -6.62
N PRO A 10 4.24 17.09 -7.20
CA PRO A 10 3.41 16.21 -6.41
C PRO A 10 4.39 15.36 -5.60
N VAL A 11 4.44 15.63 -4.29
CA VAL A 11 5.18 14.82 -3.33
C VAL A 11 4.65 13.40 -3.49
N ALA A 12 5.41 12.55 -4.17
CA ALA A 12 5.09 11.15 -4.34
C ALA A 12 5.11 10.53 -2.95
N ILE A 13 3.93 10.28 -2.40
CA ILE A 13 3.76 9.56 -1.15
C ILE A 13 4.37 8.16 -1.38
N PRO A 14 5.36 7.73 -0.59
CA PRO A 14 5.94 6.41 -0.74
C PRO A 14 4.85 5.36 -0.54
N GLU A 15 4.70 4.46 -1.50
CA GLU A 15 3.66 3.42 -1.46
C GLU A 15 3.79 2.58 -0.19
N PRO A 16 2.68 2.12 0.41
CA PRO A 16 2.61 1.15 1.51
C PRO A 16 2.79 -0.31 1.05
N ALA A 17 3.13 -1.18 2.01
CA ALA A 17 3.66 -2.53 1.76
C ALA A 17 2.51 -3.46 1.47
N ILE A 18 2.71 -4.34 0.50
CA ILE A 18 2.02 -5.62 0.52
C ILE A 18 2.60 -6.42 1.70
N ILE A 19 1.82 -6.52 2.78
CA ILE A 19 2.11 -7.35 3.96
C ILE A 19 1.86 -8.81 3.55
N THR A 20 2.86 -9.68 3.66
CA THR A 20 2.65 -11.14 3.72
C THR A 20 2.89 -11.63 5.13
N GLU A 21 2.12 -12.63 5.52
CA GLU A 21 2.08 -13.31 6.81
C GLU A 21 3.45 -13.73 7.38
N PRO A 22 3.55 -13.95 8.71
CA PRO A 22 4.78 -14.41 9.33
C PRO A 22 5.13 -15.80 8.84
N THR A 23 6.40 -15.97 8.50
CA THR A 23 7.05 -17.25 8.20
C THR A 23 6.75 -18.26 9.32
N ALA A 24 5.90 -19.25 9.04
CA ALA A 24 5.77 -20.43 9.87
C ALA A 24 7.12 -21.15 9.87
N ILE A 25 7.73 -21.22 11.05
CA ILE A 25 8.91 -22.03 11.33
C ILE A 25 8.47 -23.49 11.18
N LEU A 26 9.05 -24.19 10.21
CA LEU A 26 8.88 -25.65 10.08
C LEU A 26 9.61 -26.30 11.26
N GLU A 27 8.87 -26.58 12.33
CA GLU A 27 9.31 -27.42 13.43
C GLU A 27 9.20 -28.88 12.96
N THR A 28 10.33 -29.55 12.82
CA THR A 28 10.43 -30.97 12.48
C THR A 28 10.07 -31.81 13.70
N SER A 29 8.86 -32.39 13.73
CA SER A 29 8.50 -33.44 14.71
C SER A 29 8.43 -34.81 14.04
N GLU A 30 9.21 -35.76 14.55
CA GLU A 30 9.27 -37.17 14.14
C GLU A 30 7.93 -37.93 14.35
N PRO A 31 7.66 -39.02 13.62
CA PRO A 31 6.38 -39.71 13.67
C PRO A 31 6.32 -40.70 14.84
N THR A 32 5.35 -40.52 15.74
CA THR A 32 4.94 -41.57 16.68
C THR A 32 3.82 -42.40 16.06
N THR A 33 4.08 -43.70 15.93
CA THR A 33 3.18 -44.75 15.45
C THR A 33 1.99 -44.97 16.38
N VAL A 34 0.77 -44.95 15.84
CA VAL A 34 -0.41 -45.58 16.48
C VAL A 34 -1.21 -46.31 15.42
N ASP A 35 -1.47 -47.59 15.68
CA ASP A 35 -2.12 -48.55 14.78
C ASP A 35 -3.65 -48.36 14.64
N ALA A 36 -4.08 -48.46 13.37
CA ALA A 36 -5.29 -49.05 12.79
C ALA A 36 -6.67 -48.90 13.46
N HIS A 37 -7.63 -48.35 12.70
CA HIS A 37 -8.89 -49.05 12.39
C HIS A 37 -9.40 -48.68 10.99
N ALA A 38 -9.73 -49.72 10.22
CA ALA A 38 -10.04 -49.67 8.80
C ALA A 38 -11.40 -49.05 8.47
N SER A 39 -11.40 -48.14 7.50
CA SER A 39 -12.53 -47.84 6.59
C SER A 39 -11.93 -47.36 5.29
N ALA A 40 -12.39 -47.92 4.16
CA ALA A 40 -11.80 -47.71 2.84
C ALA A 40 -11.72 -46.22 2.47
N PRO A 41 -10.57 -45.67 2.07
CA PRO A 41 -10.50 -44.27 1.68
C PRO A 41 -11.03 -44.14 0.26
N GLU A 42 -12.12 -43.40 0.14
CA GLU A 42 -12.50 -42.73 -1.09
C GLU A 42 -11.30 -41.91 -1.59
N ALA A 43 -10.91 -42.12 -2.85
CA ALA A 43 -9.68 -41.61 -3.42
C ALA A 43 -9.62 -40.08 -3.30
N ILE A 44 -8.86 -39.61 -2.30
CA ILE A 44 -8.46 -38.21 -2.17
C ILE A 44 -7.67 -37.89 -3.44
N PRO A 45 -8.07 -36.89 -4.26
CA PRO A 45 -7.29 -36.52 -5.42
C PRO A 45 -5.88 -36.15 -4.95
N GLU A 46 -4.87 -36.82 -5.50
CA GLU A 46 -3.47 -36.61 -5.14
C GLU A 46 -3.13 -35.11 -5.19
N PRO A 47 -2.41 -34.57 -4.20
CA PRO A 47 -1.90 -33.21 -4.29
C PRO A 47 -1.05 -33.11 -5.56
N ILE A 48 -1.40 -32.18 -6.44
CA ILE A 48 -0.72 -31.93 -7.72
C ILE A 48 0.79 -31.92 -7.45
N ALA A 49 1.50 -32.96 -7.90
CA ALA A 49 2.93 -33.09 -7.68
C ALA A 49 3.65 -31.98 -8.46
N VAL A 50 4.01 -30.91 -7.75
CA VAL A 50 4.79 -29.81 -8.31
C VAL A 50 6.17 -30.37 -8.65
N SER A 51 6.53 -30.41 -9.93
CA SER A 51 7.82 -30.91 -10.36
C SER A 51 8.97 -30.15 -9.66
N ALA A 52 10.03 -30.87 -9.28
CA ALA A 52 11.16 -30.33 -8.51
C ALA A 52 11.75 -29.01 -9.05
N PRO A 53 11.84 -28.75 -10.38
CA PRO A 53 12.29 -27.47 -10.92
C PRO A 53 11.37 -26.28 -10.58
N HIS A 54 10.06 -26.51 -10.58
CA HIS A 54 9.09 -25.46 -10.22
C HIS A 54 9.15 -25.15 -8.73
N ALA A 55 9.35 -26.16 -7.87
CA ALA A 55 9.54 -25.97 -6.43
C ALA A 55 10.80 -25.14 -6.10
N LEU A 56 11.93 -25.40 -6.79
CA LEU A 56 13.15 -24.62 -6.63
C LEU A 56 12.95 -23.15 -7.05
N THR A 57 12.29 -22.93 -8.17
CA THR A 57 12.02 -21.59 -8.71
C THR A 57 11.11 -20.80 -7.76
N ALA A 58 10.04 -21.41 -7.28
CA ALA A 58 9.14 -20.81 -6.29
C ALA A 58 9.90 -20.39 -5.01
N ARG A 59 10.78 -21.25 -4.49
CA ARG A 59 11.61 -20.94 -3.32
C ARG A 59 12.55 -19.76 -3.57
N ARG A 60 13.20 -19.69 -4.73
CA ARG A 60 14.08 -18.57 -5.09
C ARG A 60 13.32 -17.25 -5.22
N LEU A 61 12.14 -17.28 -5.84
CA LEU A 61 11.27 -16.12 -5.95
C LEU A 61 10.76 -15.64 -4.59
N ALA A 62 10.41 -16.56 -3.69
CA ALA A 62 10.03 -16.22 -2.32
C ALA A 62 11.18 -15.55 -1.56
N ALA A 63 12.41 -16.05 -1.70
CA ALA A 63 13.58 -15.43 -1.09
C ALA A 63 13.88 -14.03 -1.65
N LEU A 64 13.77 -13.85 -2.96
CA LEU A 64 13.90 -12.54 -3.61
C LEU A 64 12.82 -11.58 -3.13
N TYR A 65 11.56 -12.03 -3.07
CA TYR A 65 10.45 -11.25 -2.54
C TYR A 65 10.71 -10.81 -1.10
N ALA A 66 11.16 -11.72 -0.24
CA ALA A 66 11.48 -11.39 1.16
C ALA A 66 12.57 -10.31 1.26
N LEU A 67 13.63 -10.43 0.46
CA LEU A 67 14.71 -9.43 0.41
C LEU A 67 14.20 -8.07 -0.09
N CYS A 68 13.44 -8.04 -1.18
CA CYS A 68 12.85 -6.82 -1.71
C CYS A 68 11.90 -6.16 -0.69
N SER A 69 11.09 -6.97 -0.01
CA SER A 69 10.16 -6.49 1.03
C SER A 69 10.95 -5.88 2.19
N ASP A 70 12.02 -6.52 2.65
CA ASP A 70 12.85 -6.03 3.75
C ASP A 70 13.54 -4.70 3.42
N VAL A 71 14.16 -4.61 2.23
CA VAL A 71 14.78 -3.36 1.75
C VAL A 71 13.74 -2.24 1.66
N ARG A 72 12.54 -2.54 1.13
CA ARG A 72 11.44 -1.58 1.03
C ARG A 72 10.98 -1.11 2.41
N MET A 73 10.85 -2.03 3.38
CA MET A 73 10.47 -1.69 4.75
C MET A 73 11.55 -0.83 5.44
N PHE A 74 12.82 -1.18 5.27
CA PHE A 74 13.93 -0.38 5.77
C PHE A 74 13.93 1.03 5.19
N ALA A 75 13.74 1.17 3.88
CA ALA A 75 13.67 2.46 3.20
C ALA A 75 12.51 3.32 3.72
N ARG A 76 11.39 2.72 4.16
CA ARG A 76 10.26 3.46 4.75
C ARG A 76 10.54 4.10 6.09
N LEU A 77 11.59 3.70 6.81
CA LEU A 77 11.97 4.38 8.04
C LEU A 77 12.19 5.89 7.80
N PHE A 78 12.73 6.24 6.62
CA PHE A 78 12.94 7.61 6.18
C PHE A 78 11.66 8.34 5.78
N GLY A 79 10.52 7.65 5.68
CA GLY A 79 9.21 8.22 5.36
C GLY A 79 8.75 9.29 6.35
N LEU A 80 9.24 9.27 7.60
CA LEU A 80 8.96 10.32 8.60
C LEU A 80 9.46 11.70 8.15
N PHE A 81 10.56 11.77 7.40
CA PHE A 81 11.03 13.04 6.83
C PHE A 81 10.04 13.59 5.80
N GLY A 82 9.50 12.70 4.95
CA GLY A 82 8.45 13.04 3.99
C GLY A 82 7.16 13.50 4.69
N MET A 83 6.75 12.82 5.77
CA MET A 83 5.59 13.22 6.57
C MET A 83 5.79 14.58 7.25
N TRP A 84 6.99 14.85 7.78
CA TRP A 84 7.33 16.16 8.33
C TRP A 84 7.26 17.25 7.26
N GLN A 85 7.87 17.04 6.09
CA GLN A 85 7.81 18.01 4.99
C GLN A 85 6.37 18.26 4.53
N TRP A 86 5.58 17.19 4.37
CA TRP A 86 4.19 17.29 3.96
C TRP A 86 3.33 18.03 5.00
N GLY A 87 3.48 17.70 6.28
CA GLY A 87 2.78 18.40 7.36
C GLY A 87 3.17 19.87 7.46
N LYS A 88 4.47 20.18 7.29
CA LYS A 88 4.94 21.57 7.27
C LYS A 88 4.33 22.36 6.10
N SER A 89 4.27 21.74 4.91
CA SER A 89 3.59 22.30 3.74
C SER A 89 2.09 22.51 3.98
N ALA A 90 1.40 21.54 4.57
CA ALA A 90 -0.03 21.65 4.88
C ALA A 90 -0.37 22.83 5.83
N ILE A 91 0.56 23.17 6.74
CA ILE A 91 0.41 24.27 7.69
C ILE A 91 0.82 25.62 7.08
N LEU A 92 2.00 25.68 6.43
CA LEU A 92 2.58 26.94 5.95
C LEU A 92 2.00 27.38 4.59
N THR A 93 1.56 26.43 3.78
CA THR A 93 0.98 26.67 2.45
C THR A 93 -0.36 25.93 2.31
N PRO A 94 -1.37 26.29 3.11
CA PRO A 94 -2.65 25.60 3.12
C PRO A 94 -3.45 25.83 1.83
N SER A 95 -4.28 24.85 1.42
CA SER A 95 -5.23 25.05 0.32
C SER A 95 -6.21 26.19 0.61
N ALA A 96 -6.54 26.95 -0.44
CA ALA A 96 -7.56 28.00 -0.40
C ALA A 96 -8.98 27.43 -0.19
N ASP A 97 -9.22 26.16 -0.54
CA ASP A 97 -10.48 25.48 -0.24
C ASP A 97 -10.45 24.91 1.19
N PRO A 98 -11.30 25.41 2.12
CA PRO A 98 -11.29 24.95 3.51
C PRO A 98 -11.56 23.45 3.65
N VAL A 99 -12.36 22.87 2.73
CA VAL A 99 -12.67 21.44 2.74
C VAL A 99 -11.44 20.62 2.37
N GLU A 100 -10.76 21.00 1.29
CA GLU A 100 -9.52 20.35 0.88
C GLU A 100 -8.44 20.48 1.97
N ARG A 101 -8.31 21.65 2.59
CA ARG A 101 -7.39 21.86 3.71
C ARG A 101 -7.64 20.91 4.88
N GLN A 102 -8.90 20.71 5.27
CA GLN A 102 -9.24 19.75 6.32
C GLN A 102 -8.91 18.31 5.92
N ILE A 103 -9.19 17.94 4.67
CA ILE A 103 -8.86 16.62 4.14
C ILE A 103 -7.34 16.40 4.19
N VAL A 104 -6.55 17.34 3.68
CA VAL A 104 -5.07 17.23 3.69
C VAL A 104 -4.53 17.13 5.12
N ASN A 105 -5.05 17.93 6.06
CA ASN A 105 -4.63 17.84 7.46
C ASN A 105 -4.97 16.48 8.09
N ALA A 106 -6.15 15.93 7.79
CA ALA A 106 -6.53 14.58 8.22
C ALA A 106 -5.64 13.51 7.58
N GLN A 107 -5.27 13.67 6.31
CA GLN A 107 -4.37 12.78 5.60
C GLN A 107 -2.95 12.80 6.20
N VAL A 108 -2.41 13.98 6.52
CA VAL A 108 -1.11 14.11 7.20
C VAL A 108 -1.15 13.41 8.55
N LEU A 109 -2.20 13.64 9.35
CA LEU A 109 -2.34 13.01 10.66
C LEU A 109 -2.38 11.49 10.57
N VAL A 110 -3.24 10.95 9.72
CA VAL A 110 -3.42 9.50 9.62
C VAL A 110 -2.19 8.80 9.03
N ASN A 111 -1.49 9.42 8.08
CA ASN A 111 -0.24 8.89 7.54
C ASN A 111 0.94 9.03 8.52
N THR A 112 0.92 10.03 9.40
CA THR A 112 1.93 10.13 10.47
C THR A 112 1.76 8.97 11.46
N ILE A 113 0.52 8.66 11.85
CA ILE A 113 0.22 7.51 12.72
C ILE A 113 0.61 6.21 12.01
N TYR A 114 0.23 6.05 10.74
CA TYR A 114 0.65 4.93 9.89
C TYR A 114 2.16 4.72 9.98
N GLN A 115 2.95 5.76 9.68
CA GLN A 115 4.40 5.66 9.58
C GLN A 115 5.05 5.32 10.92
N VAL A 116 4.54 5.87 12.03
CA VAL A 116 5.07 5.57 13.37
C VAL A 116 4.80 4.12 13.77
N LEU A 117 3.57 3.63 13.55
CA LEU A 117 3.22 2.24 13.86
C LEU A 117 4.02 1.26 13.00
N GLU A 118 4.14 1.55 11.70
CA GLU A 118 4.86 0.72 10.76
C GLU A 118 6.35 0.65 11.09
N ASN A 119 6.99 1.80 11.33
CA ASN A 119 8.39 1.87 11.70
C ASN A 119 8.64 1.14 13.03
N GLY A 120 7.74 1.32 14.01
CA GLY A 120 7.84 0.65 15.29
C GLY A 120 7.73 -0.87 15.17
N ALA A 121 6.78 -1.36 14.38
CA ALA A 121 6.58 -2.79 14.13
C ALA A 121 7.78 -3.40 13.40
N TYR A 122 8.31 -2.72 12.37
CA TYR A 122 9.49 -3.16 11.64
C TYR A 122 10.76 -3.17 12.50
N LEU A 123 11.05 -2.08 13.21
CA LEU A 123 12.21 -2.03 14.10
C LEU A 123 12.11 -3.08 15.21
N SER A 124 10.89 -3.34 15.70
CA SER A 124 10.69 -4.39 16.70
C SER A 124 10.92 -5.80 16.16
N SER A 125 10.50 -6.09 14.93
CA SER A 125 10.74 -7.41 14.31
C SER A 125 12.23 -7.66 14.04
N LYS A 126 13.06 -6.60 14.01
CA LYS A 126 14.53 -6.67 13.95
C LYS A 126 15.22 -6.66 15.32
N GLY A 127 14.46 -6.68 16.42
CA GLY A 127 15.00 -6.68 17.77
C GLY A 127 15.48 -5.31 18.27
N VAL A 128 15.24 -4.22 17.53
CA VAL A 128 15.61 -2.86 17.94
C VAL A 128 14.64 -2.33 18.99
N LEU A 129 13.36 -2.66 18.87
CA LEU A 129 12.32 -2.33 19.84
C LEU A 129 11.78 -3.62 20.48
N GLY A 130 11.65 -3.66 21.80
CA GLY A 130 11.19 -4.85 22.54
C GLY A 130 9.67 -5.08 22.53
N TRP A 131 8.97 -4.85 21.40
CA TRP A 131 7.53 -5.14 21.32
C TRP A 131 7.29 -6.64 21.12
N THR A 132 6.28 -7.17 21.81
CA THR A 132 5.85 -8.55 21.64
C THR A 132 5.25 -8.78 20.25
N PRO A 133 5.22 -10.02 19.74
CA PRO A 133 4.62 -10.34 18.44
C PRO A 133 3.17 -9.86 18.31
N GLU A 134 2.38 -9.92 19.39
CA GLU A 134 0.98 -9.45 19.40
C GLU A 134 0.90 -7.94 19.21
N LYS A 135 1.82 -7.18 19.83
CA LYS A 135 1.88 -5.73 19.68
C LYS A 135 2.35 -5.34 18.28
N GLN A 136 3.30 -6.07 17.70
CA GLN A 136 3.72 -5.90 16.31
C GLN A 136 2.53 -6.15 15.36
N GLY A 137 1.81 -7.26 15.53
CA GLY A 137 0.61 -7.59 14.74
C GLY A 137 -0.47 -6.51 14.83
N LYS A 138 -0.75 -5.99 16.03
CA LYS A 138 -1.67 -4.86 16.23
C LYS A 138 -1.19 -3.59 15.53
N ALA A 139 0.11 -3.28 15.60
CA ALA A 139 0.68 -2.12 14.93
C ALA A 139 0.56 -2.22 13.40
N TRP A 140 0.83 -3.40 12.82
CA TRP A 140 0.60 -3.67 11.40
C TRP A 140 -0.86 -3.44 11.00
N MET A 141 -1.80 -4.03 11.73
CA MET A 141 -3.23 -3.90 11.43
C MET A 141 -3.75 -2.47 11.56
N TRP A 142 -3.38 -1.75 12.62
CA TRP A 142 -3.79 -0.35 12.81
C TRP A 142 -3.13 0.58 11.78
N SER A 143 -1.91 0.28 11.35
CA SER A 143 -1.30 0.99 10.21
C SER A 143 -2.12 0.74 8.94
N SER A 144 -2.51 -0.50 8.62
CA SER A 144 -3.37 -0.78 7.47
C SER A 144 -4.70 -0.03 7.51
N ARG A 145 -5.30 0.13 8.70
CA ARG A 145 -6.53 0.93 8.88
C ARG A 145 -6.29 2.42 8.65
N CYS A 146 -5.14 2.94 9.06
CA CYS A 146 -4.73 4.30 8.74
C CYS A 146 -4.60 4.50 7.22
N TRP A 147 -4.03 3.51 6.52
CA TRP A 147 -3.95 3.52 5.07
C TRP A 147 -5.34 3.46 4.42
N ALA A 148 -6.24 2.60 4.89
CA ALA A 148 -7.63 2.56 4.41
C ALA A 148 -8.35 3.91 4.60
N ALA A 149 -8.17 4.53 5.77
CA ALA A 149 -8.71 5.87 6.04
C ALA A 149 -8.12 6.94 5.11
N HIS A 150 -6.82 6.89 4.82
CA HIS A 150 -6.19 7.78 3.83
C HIS A 150 -6.77 7.56 2.42
N THR A 151 -6.94 6.31 1.98
CA THR A 151 -7.55 6.01 0.68
C THR A 151 -9.01 6.49 0.59
N ALA A 152 -9.77 6.39 1.67
CA ALA A 152 -11.11 6.98 1.73
C ALA A 152 -11.06 8.52 1.61
N LEU A 153 -10.12 9.17 2.31
CA LEU A 153 -9.90 10.62 2.21
C LEU A 153 -9.48 11.03 0.79
N GLU A 154 -8.69 10.23 0.08
CA GLU A 154 -8.33 10.47 -1.32
C GLU A 154 -9.55 10.47 -2.23
N PHE A 155 -10.50 9.54 -2.08
CA PHE A 155 -11.76 9.59 -2.83
C PHE A 155 -12.57 10.85 -2.55
N VAL A 156 -12.63 11.28 -1.28
CA VAL A 156 -13.31 12.52 -0.90
C VAL A 156 -12.61 13.74 -1.52
N ARG A 157 -11.28 13.78 -1.47
CA ARG A 157 -10.46 14.82 -2.08
C ARG A 157 -10.68 14.90 -3.59
N LEU A 158 -10.59 13.77 -4.30
CA LEU A 158 -10.80 13.68 -5.74
C LEU A 158 -12.22 14.07 -6.15
N ALA A 159 -13.23 13.69 -5.37
CA ALA A 159 -14.61 14.11 -5.60
C ALA A 159 -14.77 15.63 -5.44
N ARG A 160 -14.14 16.20 -4.39
CA ARG A 160 -14.15 17.65 -4.14
C ARG A 160 -13.43 18.43 -5.23
N GLU A 161 -12.26 17.96 -5.65
CA GLU A 161 -11.48 18.55 -6.73
C GLU A 161 -12.30 18.62 -8.03
N ARG A 162 -12.96 17.52 -8.41
CA ARG A 162 -13.84 17.47 -9.57
C ARG A 162 -15.04 18.42 -9.44
N GLN A 163 -15.62 18.52 -8.23
CA GLN A 163 -16.73 19.45 -7.95
C GLN A 163 -16.30 20.91 -8.11
N VAL A 164 -15.11 21.27 -7.60
CA VAL A 164 -14.55 22.63 -7.73
C VAL A 164 -14.19 22.94 -9.17
N ARG A 165 -13.57 22.02 -9.90
CA ARG A 165 -13.25 22.19 -11.33
C ARG A 165 -14.49 22.44 -12.18
N LYS A 166 -15.54 21.64 -12.01
CA LYS A 166 -16.82 21.85 -12.73
C LYS A 166 -17.44 23.24 -12.49
N ARG A 167 -17.25 23.84 -11.31
CA ARG A 167 -17.71 25.20 -11.02
C ARG A 167 -16.84 26.29 -11.66
N LYS A 168 -15.55 26.02 -11.90
CA LYS A 168 -14.58 26.97 -12.45
C LYS A 168 -14.38 26.87 -13.96
N ALA A 169 -14.91 25.82 -14.61
CA ALA A 169 -14.72 25.50 -16.03
C ALA A 169 -15.33 26.49 -17.05
N VAL A 170 -15.64 27.72 -16.65
CA VAL A 170 -16.21 28.76 -17.52
C VAL A 170 -15.14 29.41 -18.42
N VAL A 171 -13.84 29.22 -18.14
CA VAL A 171 -12.73 29.94 -18.85
C VAL A 171 -11.46 29.07 -19.01
N GLY A 172 -11.57 27.82 -19.46
CA GLY A 172 -10.41 26.92 -19.62
C GLY A 172 -10.01 26.65 -21.07
N GLU A 173 -8.71 26.67 -21.38
CA GLU A 173 -8.20 26.15 -22.66
C GLU A 173 -8.44 24.62 -22.73
N LYS A 174 -9.03 24.16 -23.84
CA LYS A 174 -9.50 22.78 -24.03
C LYS A 174 -8.40 21.72 -23.84
N GLY A 175 -7.14 22.06 -24.09
CA GLY A 175 -5.98 21.17 -23.90
C GLY A 175 -5.58 20.99 -22.45
N GLU A 176 -5.54 22.06 -21.65
CA GLU A 176 -5.14 22.02 -20.24
C GLU A 176 -6.13 21.21 -19.39
N GLU A 177 -7.44 21.35 -19.67
CA GLU A 177 -8.48 20.59 -18.99
C GLU A 177 -8.43 19.09 -19.30
N ALA A 178 -8.01 18.69 -20.52
CA ALA A 178 -7.83 17.28 -20.86
C ALA A 178 -6.68 16.65 -20.07
N VAL A 179 -5.55 17.36 -19.92
CA VAL A 179 -4.41 16.90 -19.11
C VAL A 179 -4.81 16.74 -17.64
N LYS A 180 -5.53 17.72 -17.07
CA LYS A 180 -6.05 17.64 -15.69
C LYS A 180 -7.03 16.49 -15.50
N ASP A 181 -7.89 16.20 -16.48
CA ASP A 181 -8.82 15.08 -16.41
C ASP A 181 -8.09 13.73 -16.45
N LEU A 182 -7.07 13.59 -17.31
CA LEU A 182 -6.24 12.39 -17.35
C LEU A 182 -5.49 12.16 -16.03
N ALA A 183 -4.91 13.21 -15.44
CA ALA A 183 -4.25 13.14 -14.13
C ALA A 183 -5.24 12.70 -13.04
N TRP A 184 -6.42 13.33 -12.99
CA TRP A 184 -7.47 12.96 -12.03
C TRP A 184 -7.94 11.52 -12.19
N ARG A 185 -8.21 11.07 -13.42
CA ARG A 185 -8.62 9.69 -13.70
C ARG A 185 -7.57 8.69 -13.25
N ARG A 186 -6.29 9.01 -13.44
CA ARG A 186 -5.17 8.17 -13.00
C ARG A 186 -5.16 8.00 -11.48
N GLU A 187 -5.32 9.08 -10.73
CA GLU A 187 -5.39 9.02 -9.27
C GLU A 187 -6.61 8.21 -8.79
N VAL A 188 -7.74 8.33 -9.47
CA VAL A 188 -8.92 7.49 -9.19
C VAL A 188 -8.61 6.01 -9.41
N TRP A 189 -7.95 5.65 -10.52
CA TRP A 189 -7.59 4.25 -10.79
C TRP A 189 -6.59 3.69 -9.80
N ILE A 190 -5.57 4.46 -9.42
CA ILE A 190 -4.60 4.07 -8.40
C ILE A 190 -5.30 3.78 -7.08
N ASN A 191 -6.15 4.71 -6.61
CA ASN A 191 -6.88 4.55 -5.35
C ASN A 191 -7.91 3.42 -5.42
N ALA A 192 -8.54 3.18 -6.58
CA ALA A 192 -9.45 2.05 -6.78
C ALA A 192 -8.73 0.71 -6.70
N GLY A 193 -7.49 0.61 -7.20
CA GLY A 193 -6.65 -0.57 -7.06
C GLY A 193 -6.21 -0.80 -5.61
N TYR A 194 -5.90 0.27 -4.88
CA TYR A 194 -5.50 0.18 -3.47
C TYR A 194 -6.66 -0.08 -2.51
N ALA A 195 -7.86 0.43 -2.76
CA ALA A 195 -9.01 0.30 -1.86
C ALA A 195 -9.24 -1.13 -1.34
N PRO A 196 -9.39 -2.17 -2.19
CA PRO A 196 -9.55 -3.55 -1.71
C PRO A 196 -8.33 -4.07 -0.94
N LEU A 197 -7.12 -3.65 -1.30
CA LEU A 197 -5.89 -4.02 -0.61
C LEU A 197 -5.83 -3.45 0.82
N THR A 198 -6.20 -2.17 0.97
CA THR A 198 -6.20 -1.50 2.28
C THR A 198 -7.20 -2.15 3.25
N ILE A 199 -8.36 -2.56 2.74
CA ILE A 199 -9.38 -3.25 3.52
C ILE A 199 -8.90 -4.66 3.90
N HIS A 200 -8.29 -5.37 2.95
CA HIS A 200 -7.72 -6.69 3.18
C HIS A 200 -6.74 -6.71 4.37
N TRP A 201 -5.78 -5.80 4.43
CA TRP A 201 -4.83 -5.76 5.55
C TRP A 201 -5.36 -5.10 6.83
N SER A 202 -6.54 -4.49 6.78
CA SER A 202 -7.20 -3.89 7.95
C SER A 202 -7.95 -4.89 8.82
N LEU A 203 -8.16 -6.10 8.31
CA LEU A 203 -8.95 -7.18 8.89
C LEU A 203 -8.05 -8.37 9.25
N GLU A 204 -8.40 -9.08 10.32
CA GLU A 204 -7.76 -10.35 10.67
C GLU A 204 -8.10 -11.40 9.61
N GLY A 205 -7.09 -12.08 9.07
CA GLY A 205 -7.25 -13.09 8.00
C GLY A 205 -7.51 -12.54 6.59
N GLY A 206 -7.84 -11.26 6.46
CA GLY A 206 -8.09 -10.60 5.18
C GLY A 206 -9.29 -11.11 4.38
N ILE A 207 -9.58 -10.46 3.25
CA ILE A 207 -10.81 -10.71 2.45
C ILE A 207 -10.58 -11.14 1.00
N ILE A 208 -9.33 -11.20 0.53
CA ILE A 208 -8.99 -11.49 -0.88
C ILE A 208 -7.81 -12.44 -0.95
N SER A 209 -7.72 -13.19 -2.04
CA SER A 209 -6.67 -14.19 -2.24
C SER A 209 -5.29 -13.54 -2.50
N PRO A 210 -4.17 -14.24 -2.22
CA PRO A 210 -2.83 -13.77 -2.56
C PRO A 210 -2.65 -13.46 -4.05
N LEU A 211 -3.31 -14.21 -4.93
CA LEU A 211 -3.32 -13.93 -6.37
C LEU A 211 -3.99 -12.58 -6.68
N THR A 212 -5.15 -12.32 -6.07
CA THR A 212 -5.87 -11.05 -6.21
C THR A 212 -5.03 -9.88 -5.69
N VAL A 213 -4.33 -10.06 -4.56
CA VAL A 213 -3.39 -9.07 -4.02
C VAL A 213 -2.30 -8.74 -5.04
N GLY A 214 -1.66 -9.76 -5.62
CA GLY A 214 -0.63 -9.60 -6.64
C GLY A 214 -1.15 -8.90 -7.90
N LEU A 215 -2.35 -9.25 -8.37
CA LEU A 215 -2.97 -8.63 -9.55
C LEU A 215 -3.29 -7.15 -9.34
N LEU A 216 -3.89 -6.80 -8.20
CA LEU A 216 -4.21 -5.42 -7.85
C LEU A 216 -2.93 -4.58 -7.68
N GLY A 217 -1.91 -5.13 -7.01
CA GLY A 217 -0.60 -4.47 -6.89
C GLY A 217 0.06 -4.25 -8.25
N SER A 218 0.00 -5.25 -9.14
CA SER A 218 0.53 -5.14 -10.51
C SER A 218 -0.22 -4.11 -11.34
N PHE A 219 -1.55 -4.06 -11.22
CA PHE A 219 -2.39 -3.05 -11.88
C PHE A 219 -1.98 -1.63 -11.43
N VAL A 220 -1.86 -1.39 -10.13
CA VAL A 220 -1.46 -0.08 -9.62
C VAL A 220 -0.05 0.28 -10.09
N GLY A 221 0.89 -0.66 -10.03
CA GLY A 221 2.25 -0.48 -10.54
C GLY A 221 2.28 -0.10 -12.03
N ALA A 222 1.49 -0.76 -12.86
CA ALA A 222 1.39 -0.46 -14.29
C ALA A 222 0.84 0.96 -14.55
N VAL A 223 -0.22 1.36 -13.84
CA VAL A 223 -0.82 2.70 -13.97
C VAL A 223 0.19 3.80 -13.60
N LYS A 224 1.03 3.55 -12.57
CA LYS A 224 2.09 4.47 -12.15
C LYS A 224 3.27 4.50 -13.12
N MET A 225 3.68 3.34 -13.64
CA MET A 225 4.77 3.23 -14.61
C MET A 225 4.47 4.03 -15.89
N ASN A 226 3.23 3.94 -16.40
CA ASN A 226 2.81 4.70 -17.59
C ASN A 226 3.03 6.21 -17.43
N ARG A 227 2.85 6.76 -16.22
CA ARG A 227 3.08 8.18 -15.95
C ARG A 227 4.56 8.54 -16.02
N LEU A 228 5.43 7.70 -15.47
CA LEU A 228 6.88 7.94 -15.48
C LEU A 228 7.41 7.87 -16.91
N TRP A 229 6.95 6.88 -17.68
CA TRP A 229 7.33 6.73 -19.08
C TRP A 229 6.93 7.95 -19.91
N GLU A 230 5.69 8.43 -19.80
CA GLU A 230 5.21 9.67 -20.44
C GLU A 230 6.01 10.92 -20.04
N ALA A 231 6.61 10.93 -18.84
CA ALA A 231 7.39 12.06 -18.34
C ALA A 231 8.87 12.05 -18.79
N THR A 232 9.38 10.89 -19.23
CA THR A 232 10.81 10.71 -19.54
C THR A 232 11.12 10.32 -20.99
N ALA A 233 10.12 9.88 -21.76
CA ALA A 233 10.24 9.50 -23.17
C ALA A 233 9.78 10.64 -24.10
#